data_AF-A0A1Z9F9W1-F1
#
_entry.id   AF-A0A1Z9F9W1-F1
#
_cell.length_a   1.000
_cell.length_b   1.000
_cell.length_c   1.000
_cell.angle_alpha   90.00
_cell.angle_beta   90.00
_cell.angle_gamma   90.00
#
_symmetry.space_group_name_H-M   'P 1'
#
loop_
_entity.id
_entity.type
_entity.pdbx_description
1 polymer ?
#
loop_
_entity_poly.entity_id
_entity_poly.type
_entity_poly.pdbx_seq_one_letter_code
_entity_poly.pdbx_strand_id
1 'polypeptide(L)' 'MRNRKKKCYICGEKKEILYRCRYEEQFVKRNRAYEAWVFVCKDCLKGIKKKFIQSYQYGGTWKSKKK' A
#
# COMPACT_ATOMS: atom_id res chain seq x y z
N MET A 1 21.97 -9.44 -7.03
CA MET A 1 20.53 -9.07 -6.96
C MET A 1 20.25 -8.32 -5.66
N ARG A 2 19.66 -7.11 -5.69
CA ARG A 2 19.38 -6.33 -4.48
C ARG A 2 18.03 -6.75 -3.89
N ASN A 3 18.03 -7.63 -2.88
CA ASN A 3 16.81 -8.03 -2.15
C ASN A 3 16.26 -6.84 -1.37
N ARG A 4 15.47 -6.00 -2.02
CA ARG A 4 14.74 -4.92 -1.34
C ARG A 4 13.65 -5.59 -0.50
N LYS A 5 13.81 -5.63 0.81
CA LYS A 5 12.78 -6.13 1.74
C LYS A 5 11.85 -4.96 2.07
N LYS A 6 10.58 -5.05 1.68
CA LYS A 6 9.56 -4.06 2.05
C LYS A 6 8.49 -4.74 2.89
N LYS A 7 7.96 -4.01 3.88
CA LYS A 7 6.93 -4.49 4.80
C LYS A 7 5.57 -3.98 4.34
N CYS A 8 4.52 -4.77 4.59
CA CYS A 8 3.14 -4.32 4.50
C CYS A 8 2.91 -3.19 5.50
N TYR A 9 2.27 -2.11 5.07
CA TYR A 9 1.93 -0.98 5.93
C TYR A 9 0.92 -1.35 7.03
N ILE A 10 0.02 -2.30 6.76
CA ILE A 10 -1.04 -2.71 7.71
C ILE A 10 -0.53 -3.78 8.68
N CYS A 11 -0.06 -4.93 8.18
CA CYS A 11 0.34 -6.04 9.05
C CYS A 11 1.83 -6.05 9.43
N GLY A 12 2.66 -5.17 8.87
CA GLY A 12 4.10 -5.12 9.14
C GLY A 12 4.92 -6.29 8.57
N GLU A 13 4.28 -7.31 7.99
CA GLU A 13 4.96 -8.48 7.46
C GLU A 13 5.74 -8.18 6.19
N LYS A 14 6.89 -8.84 6.03
CA LYS A 14 7.67 -8.83 4.79
C LYS A 14 7.00 -9.80 3.80
N LYS A 15 6.63 -9.31 2.63
CA LYS A 15 6.08 -10.13 1.54
C LYS A 15 6.88 -9.92 0.27
N GLU A 16 6.94 -10.93 -0.59
CA GLU A 16 7.62 -10.82 -1.89
C GLU A 16 6.87 -9.91 -2.86
N ILE A 17 5.55 -9.80 -2.70
CA ILE A 17 4.67 -8.97 -3.51
C ILE A 17 3.89 -8.04 -2.59
N LEU A 18 3.90 -6.74 -2.93
CA LEU A 18 3.11 -5.72 -2.27
C LEU A 18 2.38 -4.90 -3.33
N TYR A 19 1.20 -4.41 -2.97
CA TYR A 19 0.36 -3.58 -3.81
C TYR A 19 0.41 -2.16 -3.30
N ARG A 20 0.73 -1.23 -4.20
CA ARG A 20 0.66 0.19 -3.91
C ARG A 20 -0.78 0.63 -4.06
N CYS A 21 -1.34 1.22 -3.02
CA CYS A 21 -2.67 1.79 -3.06
C CYS A 21 -2.74 3.06 -2.21
N ARG A 22 -3.74 3.88 -2.47
CA ARG A 22 -4.18 4.95 -1.58
C ARG A 22 -5.66 4.73 -1.28
N TYR A 23 -6.06 5.10 -0.08
CA TYR A 23 -7.41 4.97 0.46
C TYR A 23 -7.53 5.97 1.59
N GLU A 24 -8.73 6.51 1.80
CA GLU A 24 -9.01 7.65 2.69
C GLU A 24 -8.25 8.95 2.32
N GLU A 25 -8.93 10.09 2.42
CA GLU A 25 -8.32 11.42 2.22
C GLU A 25 -7.44 11.88 3.41
N GLN A 26 -7.15 10.99 4.35
CA GLN A 26 -6.61 11.32 5.67
C GLN A 26 -5.11 11.08 5.78
N PHE A 27 -4.29 11.88 5.12
CA PHE A 27 -2.97 12.19 5.67
C PHE A 27 -2.79 13.70 5.71
N VAL A 28 -3.50 14.34 6.65
CA VAL A 28 -3.24 15.73 7.03
C VAL A 28 -2.11 15.71 8.06
N LYS A 29 -0.91 16.13 7.65
CA LYS A 29 0.19 16.41 8.59
C LYS A 29 0.66 17.83 8.34
N ARG A 30 0.47 18.73 9.34
CA ARG A 30 0.81 20.17 9.27
C ARG A 30 0.10 20.93 8.11
N ASN A 31 -1.23 20.91 8.06
CA ASN A 31 -2.04 21.69 7.08
C ASN A 31 -1.78 21.40 5.59
N ARG A 32 -1.28 20.21 5.24
CA ARG A 32 -1.27 19.69 3.87
C ARG A 32 -1.89 18.30 3.85
N ALA A 33 -2.92 18.11 3.04
CA ALA A 33 -3.44 16.80 2.67
C ALA A 33 -2.43 16.17 1.71
N TYR A 34 -1.77 15.09 2.15
CA TYR A 34 -0.89 14.31 1.30
C TYR A 34 -1.62 13.06 0.83
N GLU A 35 -1.64 12.82 -0.49
CA GLU A 35 -2.07 11.55 -1.07
C GLU A 35 -1.00 10.47 -0.77
N ALA A 36 -0.99 9.95 0.46
CA ALA A 36 0.03 9.01 0.88
C ALA A 36 -0.24 7.63 0.28
N TRP A 37 0.46 7.32 -0.80
CA TRP A 37 0.51 5.98 -1.34
C TRP A 37 1.20 5.03 -0.37
N VAL A 38 0.50 3.97 0.04
CA VAL A 38 1.02 2.93 0.92
C VAL A 38 1.20 1.61 0.18
N PHE A 39 2.03 0.73 0.73
CA PHE A 39 2.25 -0.62 0.19
C PHE A 39 1.65 -1.65 1.13
N VAL A 40 0.76 -2.49 0.63
CA VAL A 40 0.04 -3.51 1.43
C VAL A 40 0.15 -4.89 0.79
N CYS A 41 0.02 -5.95 1.58
CA CYS A 41 -0.05 -7.31 1.06
C CYS A 41 -1.43 -7.60 0.43
N LYS A 42 -1.57 -8.76 -0.22
CA LYS A 42 -2.83 -9.17 -0.88
C LYS A 42 -4.00 -9.24 0.10
N ASP A 43 -3.77 -9.75 1.30
CA ASP A 43 -4.83 -9.95 2.31
C ASP A 43 -5.33 -8.62 2.85
N CYS A 44 -4.41 -7.73 3.23
CA CYS A 44 -4.73 -6.37 3.64
C CYS A 44 -5.42 -5.57 2.52
N LEU A 45 -5.01 -5.78 1.26
CA LEU A 45 -5.63 -5.13 0.11
C LEU A 45 -7.12 -5.50 -0.03
N LYS A 46 -7.49 -6.76 0.20
CA LYS A 46 -8.90 -7.20 0.14
C LYS A 46 -9.75 -6.45 1.16
N GLY A 47 -9.22 -6.27 2.39
CA GLY A 47 -9.90 -5.50 3.44
C GLY A 47 -10.10 -4.03 3.03
N ILE A 48 -9.04 -3.38 2.52
CA ILE A 48 -9.10 -2.01 2.03
C ILE A 48 -10.13 -1.87 0.90
N LYS A 49 -10.09 -2.75 -0.11
CA LYS A 49 -11.01 -2.69 -1.26
C LYS A 49 -12.48 -2.78 -0.85
N LYS A 50 -12.79 -3.61 0.16
CA LYS A 50 -14.15 -3.73 0.69
C LYS A 50 -14.55 -2.51 1.53
N LYS A 51 -13.64 -2.02 2.37
CA LYS A 51 -13.92 -0.92 3.32
C LYS A 51 -13.95 0.44 2.65
N PHE A 52 -13.12 0.67 1.64
CA PHE A 52 -12.88 1.96 1.01
C PHE A 52 -13.19 1.95 -0.50
N ILE A 53 -14.29 1.33 -0.90
CA ILE A 53 -14.58 1.10 -2.33
C ILE A 53 -14.66 2.39 -3.15
N GLN A 54 -15.07 3.50 -2.53
CA GLN A 54 -15.24 4.81 -3.20
C GLN A 54 -13.95 5.62 -3.30
N SER A 55 -13.04 5.51 -2.32
CA SER A 55 -11.79 6.29 -2.27
C SER A 55 -10.54 5.47 -2.59
N TYR A 56 -10.69 4.14 -2.74
CA TYR A 56 -9.59 3.26 -3.07
C TYR A 56 -9.08 3.53 -4.48
N GLN A 57 -7.77 3.78 -4.57
CA GLN A 57 -7.08 3.91 -5.84
C GLN A 57 -5.83 3.03 -5.85
N TYR A 58 -5.66 2.32 -6.97
CA TYR A 58 -4.55 1.41 -7.19
C TYR A 58 -3.39 2.12 -7.89
N GLY A 59 -2.16 1.87 -7.42
CA GLY A 59 -0.95 2.57 -7.84
C GLY A 59 0.18 1.66 -8.33
N GLY A 60 -0.13 0.38 -8.58
CA GLY A 60 0.82 -0.59 -9.11
C GLY A 60 1.21 -1.70 -8.12
N THR A 61 2.00 -2.65 -8.62
CA THR A 61 2.50 -3.79 -7.84
C THR A 61 4.01 -3.69 -7.71
N TRP A 62 4.51 -3.79 -6.49
CA TRP A 62 5.92 -3.93 -6.20
C TRP A 62 6.26 -5.40 -5.97
N LYS A 63 7.38 -5.84 -6.57
CA LYS A 63 7.93 -7.19 -6.42
C LYS A 63 9.34 -7.09 -5.87
N SER A 64 9.65 -7.93 -4.88
CA SER A 64 10.97 -7.98 -4.23
C SER A 64 12.10 -8.41 -5.16
N LYS A 65 11.78 -9.11 -6.25
CA LYS A 65 12.69 -9.54 -7.29
C LYS A 65 12.23 -8.90 -8.60
N LYS A 66 13.09 -8.09 -9.22
CA LYS A 66 12.94 -7.75 -10.64
C LYS A 66 13.36 -9.00 -11.44
N LYS A 67 12.53 -9.41 -12.38
CA LYS A 67 12.87 -10.45 -13.36
C LYS A 67 13.92 -9.90 -14.32
#